data_AF-A0A9E4LJN4-F1
#
_entry.id   AF-A0A9E4LJN4-F1
#
_cell.length_a   1.000
_cell.length_b   1.000
_cell.length_c   1.000
_cell.angle_alpha   90.00
_cell.angle_beta   90.00
_cell.angle_gamma   90.00
#
_symmetry.space_group_name_H-M   'P 1'
#
loop_
_entity.id
_entity.type
_entity.pdbx_description
1 polymer ?
#
loop_
_entity_poly.entity_id
_entity_poly.type
_entity_poly.pdbx_seq_one_letter_code
_entity_poly.pdbx_strand_id
1 'polypeptide(L)'
;MAGHTEPHRYLESAATAAEAIDNIQTQEFVDENVPATGAYKYRVRAIIDLCEPSEWAVTAEEVTVTLELGNASGLTATAGSVPGIVNLSWTAAPNASVHWLAGIKQSDWTAGNYTGIIWTQTQGPSSHILSGLTSGEEYVFAVIGGRSVNGPWSSWTSLMRVTPN
;
A
#
# COMPACT_ATOMS: atom_id res chain seq x y z
N MET A 1 -13.47 -21.41 9.40
CA MET A 1 -12.04 -21.02 9.43
C MET A 1 -11.51 -21.21 8.03
N ALA A 2 -11.36 -20.12 7.28
CA ALA A 2 -10.91 -20.17 5.89
C ALA A 2 -9.40 -20.48 5.88
N GLY A 3 -9.02 -21.58 5.23
CA GLY A 3 -7.63 -21.95 5.03
C GLY A 3 -6.98 -20.94 4.09
N HIS A 4 -5.98 -20.22 4.59
CA HIS A 4 -5.05 -19.49 3.75
C HIS A 4 -4.23 -20.51 2.96
N THR A 5 -4.56 -20.69 1.68
CA THR A 5 -3.67 -21.38 0.73
C THR A 5 -2.53 -20.42 0.40
N GLU A 6 -1.34 -20.70 0.93
CA GLU A 6 -0.10 -20.04 0.55
C GLU A 6 0.21 -20.33 -0.93
N PRO A 7 0.49 -19.32 -1.77
CA PRO A 7 0.91 -19.58 -3.13
C PRO A 7 2.38 -20.03 -3.15
N HIS A 8 2.61 -21.34 -3.17
CA HIS A 8 3.91 -21.90 -3.48
C HIS A 8 4.14 -21.86 -5.00
N ARG A 9 5.01 -20.95 -5.47
CA ARG A 9 5.46 -20.96 -6.88
C ARG A 9 6.72 -21.81 -6.99
N TYR A 10 6.66 -22.84 -7.84
CA TYR A 10 7.77 -23.75 -8.11
C TYR A 10 8.42 -23.36 -9.45
N LEU A 11 9.73 -23.31 -9.49
CA LEU A 11 10.49 -23.15 -10.73
C LEU A 11 11.23 -24.45 -11.01
N GLU A 12 11.05 -25.00 -12.21
CA GLU A 12 11.78 -26.16 -12.72
C GLU A 12 12.73 -25.66 -13.82
N SER A 13 14.04 -25.82 -13.64
CA SER A 13 14.99 -25.73 -14.75
C SER A 13 15.51 -27.15 -15.05
N ALA A 14 15.41 -27.56 -16.31
CA ALA A 14 15.96 -28.82 -16.79
C ALA A 14 17.32 -28.53 -17.43
N ALA A 15 18.39 -29.09 -16.85
CA ALA A 15 19.68 -29.16 -17.52
C ALA A 15 19.76 -30.52 -18.24
N THR A 16 19.96 -30.50 -19.55
CA THR A 16 20.16 -31.70 -20.36
C THR A 16 21.49 -32.38 -19.96
N ALA A 17 21.42 -33.68 -19.68
CA ALA A 17 22.41 -34.47 -18.95
C ALA A 17 23.78 -34.74 -19.62
N ALA A 18 24.21 -33.98 -20.64
CA ALA A 18 25.35 -34.39 -21.47
C ALA A 18 26.69 -33.67 -21.25
N GLU A 19 26.78 -32.58 -20.46
CA GLU A 19 28.04 -31.80 -20.34
C GLU A 19 28.47 -31.46 -18.89
N ALA A 20 28.00 -32.21 -17.89
CA ALA A 20 28.24 -31.86 -16.48
C ALA A 20 29.20 -32.83 -15.79
N ILE A 21 30.52 -32.62 -15.92
CA ILE A 21 31.46 -33.04 -14.86
C ILE A 21 32.45 -31.93 -14.46
N ASP A 22 32.73 -30.90 -15.28
CA ASP A 22 33.75 -29.89 -14.95
C ASP A 22 33.31 -28.42 -15.10
N ASN A 23 32.00 -28.16 -15.16
CA ASN A 23 31.50 -26.79 -15.30
C ASN A 23 30.53 -26.42 -14.16
N ILE A 24 31.09 -26.03 -13.01
CA ILE A 24 30.33 -25.35 -11.96
C ILE A 24 30.01 -23.95 -12.49
N GLN A 25 28.93 -23.82 -13.24
CA GLN A 25 28.38 -22.52 -13.61
C GLN A 25 27.47 -22.06 -12.48
N THR A 26 27.80 -20.92 -11.87
CA THR A 26 26.84 -20.21 -11.03
C THR A 26 25.67 -19.79 -11.91
N GLN A 27 24.47 -20.27 -11.61
CA GLN A 27 23.26 -19.86 -12.31
C GLN A 27 22.50 -18.85 -11.45
N GLU A 28 22.36 -17.63 -11.97
CA GLU A 28 21.54 -16.59 -11.35
C GLU A 28 20.13 -16.61 -11.96
N PHE A 29 19.13 -16.39 -11.12
CA PHE A 29 17.74 -16.22 -11.54
C PHE A 29 17.17 -14.98 -10.91
N VAL A 30 16.54 -14.12 -11.73
CA VAL A 30 15.82 -12.95 -11.28
C VAL A 30 14.33 -13.24 -11.35
N ASP A 31 13.65 -13.26 -10.19
CA ASP A 31 12.19 -13.31 -10.15
C ASP A 31 11.63 -11.90 -10.36
N GLU A 32 11.26 -11.57 -11.60
CA GLU A 32 10.69 -10.25 -11.95
C GLU A 32 9.21 -10.12 -11.58
N ASN A 33 8.58 -11.20 -11.11
CA ASN A 33 7.13 -11.27 -10.90
C ASN A 33 6.76 -11.53 -9.43
N VAL A 34 7.65 -11.19 -8.50
CA VAL A 34 7.38 -11.28 -7.06
C VAL A 34 6.26 -10.31 -6.72
N PRO A 35 5.12 -10.79 -6.19
CA PRO A 35 4.04 -9.90 -5.83
C PRO A 35 4.46 -8.85 -4.80
N ALA A 36 3.75 -7.74 -4.88
CA ALA A 36 3.85 -6.64 -3.97
C ALA A 36 3.54 -7.06 -2.51
N THR A 37 4.51 -6.89 -1.60
CA THR A 37 4.35 -7.11 -0.14
C THR A 37 4.19 -8.59 0.24
N GLY A 38 5.23 -9.17 0.83
CA GLY A 38 5.18 -10.55 1.32
C GLY A 38 6.53 -11.04 1.83
N ALA A 39 6.50 -12.14 2.57
CA ALA A 39 7.69 -12.90 2.92
C ALA A 39 7.84 -14.05 1.91
N TYR A 40 8.97 -14.11 1.21
CA TYR A 40 9.21 -15.10 0.17
C TYR A 40 10.39 -15.98 0.55
N LYS A 41 10.22 -17.29 0.30
CA LYS A 41 11.27 -18.29 0.48
C LYS A 41 11.57 -18.92 -0.86
N TYR A 42 12.84 -18.87 -1.24
CA TYR A 42 13.34 -19.50 -2.46
C TYR A 42 14.14 -20.73 -2.10
N ARG A 43 13.98 -21.78 -2.91
CA ARG A 43 14.76 -23.02 -2.82
C ARG A 43 15.05 -23.51 -4.23
N VAL A 44 16.21 -24.13 -4.40
CA VAL A 44 16.67 -24.70 -5.67
C VAL A 44 16.88 -26.20 -5.51
N ARG A 45 16.73 -26.97 -6.57
CA ARG A 45 17.12 -28.39 -6.63
C ARG A 45 17.72 -28.67 -7.99
N ALA A 46 18.60 -29.65 -8.07
CA ALA A 46 19.16 -30.09 -9.34
C ALA A 46 18.23 -31.11 -9.99
N ILE A 47 18.07 -31.01 -11.32
CA ILE A 47 17.37 -32.00 -12.14
C ILE A 47 18.32 -32.44 -13.23
N ILE A 48 18.43 -33.75 -13.42
CA ILE A 48 19.15 -34.37 -14.54
C ILE A 48 18.13 -35.22 -15.28
N ASP A 49 18.04 -35.07 -16.60
CA ASP A 49 17.12 -35.86 -17.43
C ASP A 49 17.33 -37.37 -17.18
N LEU A 50 16.22 -38.10 -17.02
CA LEU A 50 16.15 -39.54 -16.75
C LEU A 50 16.48 -39.99 -15.31
N CYS A 51 16.69 -39.07 -14.37
CA CYS A 51 16.88 -39.38 -12.94
C CYS A 51 15.83 -38.70 -12.06
N GLU A 52 15.69 -39.20 -10.82
CA GLU A 52 14.93 -38.46 -9.80
C GLU A 52 15.64 -37.13 -9.48
N PRO A 53 14.89 -36.02 -9.32
CA PRO A 53 15.45 -34.76 -8.86
C PRO A 53 16.18 -34.90 -7.53
N SER A 54 17.17 -34.04 -7.28
CA SER A 54 17.78 -33.97 -5.96
C SER A 54 16.75 -33.53 -4.91
N GLU A 55 17.09 -33.79 -3.65
CA GLU A 55 16.46 -33.07 -2.54
C GLU A 55 16.56 -31.55 -2.75
N TRP A 56 15.58 -30.83 -2.21
CA TRP A 56 15.64 -29.38 -2.19
C TRP A 56 16.86 -28.91 -1.40
N ALA A 57 17.58 -27.93 -1.93
CA ALA A 57 18.60 -27.24 -1.17
C ALA A 57 18.00 -26.69 0.13
N VAL A 58 18.80 -26.69 1.18
CA VAL A 58 18.48 -25.98 2.42
C VAL A 58 18.12 -24.54 2.06
N THR A 59 17.03 -24.03 2.64
CA THR A 59 16.44 -22.76 2.25
C THR A 59 17.47 -21.64 2.39
N ALA A 60 17.57 -20.78 1.37
CA ALA A 60 18.22 -19.50 1.55
C ALA A 60 17.46 -18.69 2.61
N GLU A 61 18.13 -17.72 3.25
CA GLU A 61 17.49 -16.81 4.22
C GLU A 61 16.18 -16.22 3.67
N GLU A 62 15.20 -16.02 4.55
CA GLU A 62 13.91 -15.44 4.17
C GLU A 62 14.11 -14.02 3.65
N VAL A 63 13.70 -13.77 2.41
CA VAL A 63 13.74 -12.42 1.83
C VAL A 63 12.38 -11.78 2.01
N THR A 64 12.33 -10.71 2.80
CA THR A 64 11.12 -9.90 2.94
C THR A 64 11.11 -8.82 1.87
N VAL A 65 10.08 -8.82 1.03
CA VAL A 65 9.84 -7.75 0.06
C VAL A 65 8.77 -6.83 0.65
N THR A 66 9.18 -5.66 1.13
CA THR A 66 8.27 -4.60 1.56
C THR A 66 8.18 -3.52 0.51
N LEU A 67 6.97 -3.27 -0.01
CA LEU A 67 6.73 -2.02 -0.73
C LEU A 67 6.64 -0.87 0.26
N GLU A 68 7.26 0.23 -0.10
CA GLU A 68 7.04 1.47 0.63
C GLU A 68 5.62 1.98 0.39
N LEU A 69 5.04 2.56 1.43
CA LEU A 69 3.75 3.21 1.32
C LEU A 69 3.95 4.58 0.66
N GLY A 70 3.27 4.82 -0.45
CA GLY A 70 3.32 6.13 -1.11
C GLY A 70 2.42 7.16 -0.42
N ASN A 71 2.57 8.43 -0.80
CA ASN A 71 1.73 9.51 -0.28
C ASN A 71 0.46 9.66 -1.11
N ALA A 72 -0.64 10.04 -0.44
CA ALA A 72 -1.82 10.54 -1.17
C ALA A 72 -1.47 11.90 -1.80
N SER A 73 -2.20 12.29 -2.85
CA SER A 73 -1.93 13.55 -3.56
C SER A 73 -3.20 14.12 -4.20
N GLY A 74 -3.11 15.34 -4.75
CA GLY A 74 -4.21 15.93 -5.51
C GLY A 74 -5.50 16.14 -4.72
N LEU A 75 -5.41 16.38 -3.40
CA LEU A 75 -6.58 16.70 -2.59
C LEU A 75 -7.23 18.00 -3.09
N THR A 76 -8.51 17.89 -3.43
CA THR A 76 -9.39 18.97 -3.84
C THR A 76 -10.58 18.98 -2.91
N ALA A 77 -11.09 20.18 -2.64
CA ALA A 77 -12.28 20.40 -1.83
C ALA A 77 -13.13 21.47 -2.52
N THR A 78 -14.42 21.19 -2.72
CA THR A 78 -15.36 22.13 -3.32
C THR A 78 -16.60 22.24 -2.45
N ALA A 79 -17.14 23.45 -2.31
CA ALA A 79 -18.41 23.65 -1.61
C ALA A 79 -19.52 22.88 -2.34
N GLY A 80 -20.32 22.14 -1.57
CA GLY A 80 -21.50 21.46 -2.10
C GLY A 80 -22.64 22.43 -2.40
N SER A 81 -23.62 22.00 -3.17
CA SER A 81 -24.80 22.81 -3.52
C SER A 81 -25.78 23.05 -2.36
N VAL A 82 -25.57 22.40 -1.22
CA VAL A 82 -26.36 22.56 0.01
C VAL A 82 -25.46 23.14 1.10
N PRO A 83 -25.98 24.05 1.96
CA PRO A 83 -25.17 24.65 3.01
C PRO A 83 -24.51 23.62 3.93
N GLY A 84 -23.25 23.88 4.29
CA GLY A 84 -22.49 23.00 5.18
C GLY A 84 -22.04 21.66 4.57
N ILE A 85 -22.11 21.51 3.25
CA ILE A 85 -21.57 20.37 2.50
C ILE A 85 -20.24 20.74 1.84
N VAL A 86 -19.27 19.83 1.89
CA VAL A 86 -18.03 19.89 1.11
C VAL A 86 -17.82 18.56 0.39
N ASN A 87 -17.54 18.62 -0.92
CA ASN A 87 -17.13 17.49 -1.72
C ASN A 87 -15.60 17.44 -1.79
N LEU A 88 -15.01 16.31 -1.40
CA LEU A 88 -13.57 16.08 -1.40
C LEU A 88 -13.19 15.00 -2.41
N SER A 89 -12.06 15.19 -3.08
CA SER A 89 -11.47 14.19 -3.99
C SER A 89 -9.96 14.25 -3.93
N TRP A 90 -9.28 13.10 -3.99
CA TRP A 90 -7.82 12.95 -3.92
C TRP A 90 -7.35 11.72 -4.68
N THR A 91 -6.09 11.70 -5.11
CA THR A 91 -5.43 10.48 -5.59
C THR A 91 -5.00 9.61 -4.41
N ALA A 92 -5.40 8.34 -4.41
CA ALA A 92 -5.06 7.40 -3.36
C ALA A 92 -3.55 7.21 -3.23
N ALA A 93 -3.06 7.13 -1.99
CA ALA A 93 -1.70 6.70 -1.66
C ALA A 93 -1.38 5.32 -2.28
N PRO A 94 -0.29 5.20 -3.07
CA PRO A 94 0.18 3.91 -3.56
C PRO A 94 0.40 2.92 -2.41
N ASN A 95 -0.05 1.67 -2.59
CA ASN A 95 0.04 0.60 -1.59
C ASN A 95 -0.77 0.82 -0.29
N ALA A 96 -1.67 1.82 -0.26
CA ALA A 96 -2.61 2.00 0.84
C ALA A 96 -3.91 1.22 0.61
N SER A 97 -4.46 0.69 1.69
CA SER A 97 -5.78 0.02 1.71
C SER A 97 -6.83 0.84 2.46
N VAL A 98 -6.40 1.85 3.22
CA VAL A 98 -7.27 2.76 3.98
C VAL A 98 -6.77 4.20 3.88
N HIS A 99 -7.68 5.15 4.04
CA HIS A 99 -7.35 6.58 4.14
C HIS A 99 -8.05 7.20 5.35
N TRP A 100 -7.37 8.14 5.99
CA TRP A 100 -7.98 9.05 6.95
C TRP A 100 -8.02 10.45 6.38
N LEU A 101 -9.19 11.05 6.42
CA LEU A 101 -9.43 12.46 6.19
C LEU A 101 -9.46 13.15 7.55
N ALA A 102 -8.63 14.19 7.70
CA ALA A 102 -8.70 15.13 8.80
C ALA A 102 -9.23 16.46 8.27
N GLY A 103 -10.20 17.04 8.97
CA GLY A 103 -10.73 18.38 8.72
C GLY A 103 -10.77 19.20 9.99
N ILE A 104 -10.45 20.48 9.94
CA ILE A 104 -10.52 21.37 11.10
C ILE A 104 -10.99 22.75 10.65
N LYS A 105 -11.79 23.44 11.47
CA LYS A 105 -12.10 24.85 11.23
C LYS A 105 -10.81 25.67 11.31
N GLN A 106 -10.61 26.60 10.38
CA GLN A 106 -9.43 27.45 10.37
C GLN A 106 -9.33 28.29 11.67
N SER A 107 -10.47 28.64 12.28
CA SER A 107 -10.55 29.33 13.56
C SER A 107 -10.12 28.47 14.76
N ASP A 108 -10.27 27.15 14.67
CA ASP A 108 -9.81 26.20 15.69
C ASP A 108 -8.33 25.81 15.50
N TRP A 109 -7.72 26.23 14.38
CA TRP A 109 -6.29 26.02 14.10
C TRP A 109 -5.44 26.94 14.98
N THR A 110 -5.06 26.45 16.16
CA THR A 110 -4.04 27.10 16.99
C THR A 110 -2.73 26.34 16.87
N ALA A 111 -1.60 27.02 16.67
CA ALA A 111 -0.31 26.37 16.49
C ALA A 111 0.00 25.44 17.68
N GLY A 112 -0.04 24.12 17.43
CA GLY A 112 0.22 23.08 18.43
C GLY A 112 -0.99 22.56 19.21
N ASN A 113 -2.21 23.06 18.95
CA ASN A 113 -3.42 22.56 19.60
C ASN A 113 -4.53 22.31 18.57
N TYR A 114 -4.90 21.05 18.41
CA TYR A 114 -5.84 20.59 17.40
C TYR A 114 -7.19 20.24 18.03
N THR A 115 -7.89 21.23 18.55
CA THR A 115 -9.26 21.01 19.04
C THR A 115 -10.23 20.95 17.87
N GLY A 116 -11.22 20.04 17.91
CA GLY A 116 -12.29 20.02 16.91
C GLY A 116 -11.92 19.40 15.56
N ILE A 117 -10.86 18.57 15.47
CA ILE A 117 -10.60 17.80 14.24
C ILE A 117 -11.76 16.83 14.00
N ILE A 118 -12.29 16.90 12.78
CA ILE A 118 -13.19 15.93 12.18
C ILE A 118 -12.33 14.81 11.59
N TRP A 119 -12.52 13.60 12.08
CA TRP A 119 -11.83 12.41 11.62
C TRP A 119 -12.79 11.50 10.87
N THR A 120 -12.48 11.22 9.61
CA THR A 120 -13.25 10.28 8.79
C THR A 120 -12.31 9.24 8.19
N GLN A 121 -12.63 7.97 8.38
CA GLN A 121 -11.95 6.86 7.71
C GLN A 121 -12.71 6.46 6.45
N THR A 122 -11.98 6.18 5.37
CA THR A 122 -12.52 5.59 4.14
C THR A 122 -11.70 4.34 3.74
N GLN A 123 -12.38 3.29 3.27
CA GLN A 123 -11.75 2.05 2.77
C GLN A 123 -11.89 2.00 1.24
N GLY A 124 -11.00 2.72 0.55
CA GLY A 124 -11.33 3.29 -0.76
C GLY A 124 -12.59 4.18 -0.66
N PRO A 125 -12.98 4.97 -1.67
CA PRO A 125 -12.33 5.44 -2.88
C PRO A 125 -11.60 6.79 -2.65
N SER A 126 -11.16 7.39 -3.77
CA SER A 126 -10.54 8.71 -3.93
C SER A 126 -11.45 9.93 -3.66
N SER A 127 -12.60 9.77 -3.00
CA SER A 127 -13.53 10.88 -2.75
C SER A 127 -14.40 10.68 -1.49
N HIS A 128 -14.87 11.79 -0.92
CA HIS A 128 -15.76 11.80 0.24
C HIS A 128 -16.65 13.05 0.25
N ILE A 129 -17.87 12.92 0.76
CA ILE A 129 -18.77 14.06 0.97
C ILE A 129 -18.91 14.27 2.47
N LEU A 130 -18.47 15.43 2.94
CA LEU A 130 -18.59 15.81 4.34
C LEU A 130 -19.78 16.74 4.53
N SER A 131 -20.56 16.50 5.57
CA SER A 131 -21.79 17.25 5.89
C SER A 131 -21.80 17.74 7.33
N GLY A 132 -22.68 18.69 7.63
CA GLY A 132 -22.82 19.28 8.97
C GLY A 132 -21.74 20.31 9.30
N LEU A 133 -21.03 20.83 8.29
CA LEU A 133 -20.09 21.93 8.48
C LEU A 133 -20.83 23.25 8.66
N THR A 134 -20.19 24.20 9.32
CA THR A 134 -20.73 25.56 9.45
C THR A 134 -20.54 26.30 8.13
N SER A 135 -21.63 26.73 7.51
CA SER A 135 -21.62 27.58 6.30
C SER A 135 -20.86 28.88 6.55
N GLY A 136 -20.06 29.33 5.58
CA GLY A 136 -19.28 30.56 5.68
C GLY A 136 -17.99 30.46 6.52
N GLU A 137 -17.77 29.35 7.25
CA GLU A 137 -16.53 29.12 7.97
C GLU A 137 -15.47 28.45 7.08
N GLU A 138 -14.23 28.91 7.12
CA GLU A 138 -13.14 28.24 6.39
C GLU A 138 -12.71 26.98 7.13
N TYR A 139 -12.55 25.89 6.38
CA TYR A 139 -12.01 24.63 6.86
C TYR A 139 -10.72 24.27 6.13
N VAL A 140 -9.84 23.60 6.85
CA VAL A 140 -8.59 23.03 6.34
C VAL A 140 -8.69 21.51 6.38
N PHE A 141 -8.38 20.86 5.25
CA PHE A 141 -8.42 19.41 5.09
C PHE A 141 -7.06 18.84 4.69
N ALA A 142 -6.79 17.61 5.14
CA ALA A 142 -5.67 16.80 4.69
C ALA A 142 -6.05 15.31 4.69
N VAL A 143 -5.38 14.51 3.85
CA VAL A 143 -5.59 13.06 3.77
C VAL A 143 -4.26 12.33 4.02
N ILE A 144 -4.32 11.18 4.68
CA ILE A 144 -3.20 10.26 4.90
C ILE A 144 -3.63 8.85 4.50
N GLY A 145 -2.71 8.07 3.92
CA GLY A 145 -2.94 6.69 3.53
C GLY A 145 -2.29 5.71 4.50
N GLY A 146 -2.86 4.52 4.65
CA GLY A 146 -2.31 3.44 5.47
C GLY A 146 -2.61 2.07 4.89
N ARG A 147 -1.83 1.07 5.32
CA ARG A 147 -2.06 -0.34 4.93
C ARG A 147 -3.19 -1.00 5.73
N SER A 148 -3.46 -0.50 6.92
CA SER A 148 -4.53 -0.95 7.78
C SER A 148 -4.93 0.19 8.73
N VAL A 149 -6.07 0.03 9.39
CA VAL A 149 -6.62 1.05 10.31
C VAL A 149 -5.70 1.38 11.50
N ASN A 150 -4.73 0.52 11.82
CA ASN A 150 -3.73 0.71 12.87
C ASN A 150 -2.30 0.51 12.33
N GLY A 151 -2.13 0.62 11.01
CA GLY A 151 -0.89 0.32 10.32
C GLY A 151 0.06 1.51 10.25
N PRO A 152 1.26 1.33 9.68
CA PRO A 152 2.11 2.44 9.30
C PRO A 152 1.36 3.34 8.33
N TRP A 153 1.51 4.65 8.52
CA TRP A 153 0.86 5.70 7.75
C TRP A 153 1.85 6.40 6.82
N SER A 154 1.37 6.89 5.68
CA SER A 154 2.15 7.73 4.78
C SER A 154 2.28 9.15 5.34
N SER A 155 2.83 10.08 4.57
CA SER A 155 2.74 11.50 4.93
C SER A 155 1.37 12.07 4.57
N TRP A 156 0.95 13.10 5.31
CA TRP A 156 -0.22 13.90 4.98
C TRP A 156 -0.08 14.57 3.61
N THR A 157 -1.20 14.71 2.88
CA THR A 157 -1.27 15.60 1.73
C THR A 157 -0.99 17.05 2.12
N SER A 158 -0.68 17.90 1.13
CA SER A 158 -0.79 19.34 1.30
C SER A 158 -2.18 19.73 1.82
N LEU A 159 -2.21 20.78 2.64
CA LEU A 159 -3.45 21.31 3.20
C LEU A 159 -4.34 21.89 2.08
N MET A 160 -5.63 21.56 2.11
CA MET A 160 -6.63 22.11 1.19
C MET A 160 -7.65 22.94 1.98
N ARG A 161 -7.90 24.17 1.52
CA ARG A 161 -8.85 25.10 2.15
C ARG A 161 -10.15 25.20 1.36
N VAL A 162 -11.26 25.30 2.07
CA VAL A 162 -12.58 25.54 1.47
C VAL A 162 -13.52 26.17 2.48
N THR A 163 -14.41 27.01 1.98
CA THR A 163 -15.54 27.56 2.74
C THR A 163 -16.81 26.90 2.21
N PRO A 164 -17.56 26.14 3.03
CA PRO A 164 -18.85 25.61 2.62
C PRO A 164 -19.82 26.74 2.28
N ASN A 165 -20.69 26.50 1.30
CA ASN A 165 -21.83 27.38 0.99
C ASN A 165 -22.76 27.51 2.19
#